data_AF-A0A4Q4XUG1-F1
#
_entry.id   AF-A0A4Q4XUG1-F1
#
_cell.length_a   1.000
_cell.length_b   1.000
_cell.length_c   1.000
_cell.angle_alpha   90.00
_cell.angle_beta   90.00
_cell.angle_gamma   90.00
#
_symmetry.space_group_name_H-M   'P 1'
#
loop_
_entity.id
_entity.type
_entity.pdbx_description
1 polymer ?
#
loop_
_entity_poly.entity_id
_entity_poly.type
_entity_poly.pdbx_seq_one_letter_code
_entity_poly.pdbx_strand_id
1 'polypeptide(L)' 'MNNLAHVLDSQGKYDEAEQMHRQALALKEEVLGREHPSTLTSINNLAKTLRYQGKKDEAEQVSRSTISV' A
#
# COMPACT_ATOMS: atom_id res chain seq x y z
N MET A 1 11.58 1.51 -3.20
CA MET A 1 10.21 1.89 -3.64
C MET A 1 9.46 2.74 -2.61
N ASN A 2 9.44 2.39 -1.32
CA ASN A 2 8.68 3.15 -0.30
C ASN A 2 9.01 4.65 -0.24
N ASN A 3 10.29 5.04 -0.35
CA ASN A 3 10.69 6.44 -0.19
C ASN A 3 10.18 7.35 -1.33
N LEU A 4 10.09 6.83 -2.56
CA LEU A 4 9.59 7.62 -3.69
C LEU A 4 8.06 7.78 -3.63
N ALA A 5 7.35 6.72 -3.25
CA ALA A 5 5.90 6.79 -3.06
C ALA A 5 5.48 7.79 -1.96
N HIS A 6 6.24 7.88 -0.85
CA HIS A 6 6.00 8.90 0.17
C HIS A 6 6.24 10.33 -0.31
N VAL A 7 7.22 10.55 -1.20
CA VAL A 7 7.46 11.86 -1.81
C VAL A 7 6.30 12.22 -2.73
N LEU A 8 5.79 11.27 -3.51
CA LEU A 8 4.62 11.45 -4.37
C LEU A 8 3.35 11.76 -3.58
N ASP A 9 3.10 11.05 -2.47
CA ASP A 9 2.02 11.35 -1.52
C ASP A 9 2.11 12.80 -1.01
N SER A 10 3.32 13.25 -0.66
CA SER A 10 3.55 14.61 -0.15
C SER A 10 3.37 15.69 -1.22
N GLN A 11 3.48 15.33 -2.50
CA GLN A 11 3.23 16.20 -3.65
C GLN A 11 1.77 16.15 -4.13
N GLY A 12 0.90 15.37 -3.48
CA GLY A 12 -0.49 15.18 -3.90
C GLY A 12 -0.65 14.27 -5.12
N LYS A 13 0.43 13.59 -5.54
CA LYS A 13 0.45 12.66 -6.69
C LYS A 13 0.05 11.26 -6.25
N TYR A 14 -1.14 11.15 -5.68
CA TYR A 14 -1.55 9.92 -5.02
C TYR A 14 -1.75 8.75 -5.98
N ASP A 15 -2.13 8.99 -7.25
CA ASP A 15 -2.31 7.92 -8.24
C ASP A 15 -0.97 7.25 -8.60
N GLU A 16 0.10 8.04 -8.76
CA GLU A 16 1.45 7.53 -8.99
C GLU A 16 1.97 6.77 -7.75
N ALA A 17 1.70 7.30 -6.55
CA ALA A 17 2.06 6.65 -5.29
C ALA A 17 1.33 5.31 -5.10
N GLU A 18 0.04 5.26 -5.41
CA GLU A 18 -0.80 4.06 -5.32
C GLU A 18 -0.28 2.96 -6.23
N GLN A 19 -0.01 3.27 -7.51
CA GLN A 19 0.52 2.30 -8.47
C GLN A 19 1.83 1.70 -7.97
N MET A 20 2.73 2.54 -7.45
CA MET A 20 4.02 2.10 -6.92
C MET A 20 3.87 1.23 -5.67
N HIS A 21 2.93 1.56 -4.78
CA HIS A 21 2.62 0.75 -3.61
C HIS A 21 2.03 -0.61 -3.98
N ARG A 22 1.14 -0.68 -4.99
CA ARG A 22 0.57 -1.94 -5.49
C ARG A 22 1.65 -2.84 -6.10
N GLN A 23 2.55 -2.29 -6.93
CA GLN A 23 3.67 -3.06 -7.50
C GLN A 23 4.60 -3.59 -6.41
N ALA A 24 4.96 -2.76 -5.44
CA ALA A 24 5.80 -3.17 -4.33
C ALA A 24 5.13 -4.23 -3.44
N LEU A 25 3.81 -4.15 -3.27
CA LEU A 25 3.05 -5.14 -2.50
C LEU A 25 3.05 -6.49 -3.21
N ALA A 26 2.72 -6.53 -4.51
CA ALA A 26 2.67 -7.78 -5.28
C ALA A 26 4.02 -8.53 -5.24
N LEU A 27 5.13 -7.82 -5.45
CA LEU A 27 6.47 -8.42 -5.39
C LEU A 27 6.80 -8.96 -3.99
N LYS A 28 6.39 -8.26 -2.92
CA LYS A 28 6.65 -8.71 -1.55
C LYS A 28 5.76 -9.88 -1.15
N GLU A 29 4.51 -9.90 -1.59
CA GLU A 29 3.62 -11.06 -1.39
C GLU A 29 4.20 -12.30 -2.08
N GLU A 30 4.71 -12.16 -3.30
CA GLU A 30 5.33 -13.26 -4.05
C GLU A 30 6.63 -13.77 -3.40
N VAL A 31 7.51 -12.86 -2.97
CA VAL A 31 8.85 -13.22 -2.47
C VAL A 31 8.86 -13.59 -0.99
N LEU A 32 8.09 -12.88 -0.16
CA LEU A 32 8.15 -12.97 1.30
C LEU A 32 6.90 -13.59 1.91
N GLY A 33 5.80 -13.68 1.14
CA GLY A 33 4.49 -14.06 1.65
C GLY A 33 3.73 -12.89 2.27
N ARG A 34 2.44 -13.15 2.50
CA ARG A 34 1.46 -12.14 2.95
C ARG A 34 1.69 -11.66 4.38
N GLU A 35 2.07 -12.57 5.27
CA GLU A 35 2.26 -12.28 6.71
C GLU A 35 3.62 -11.65 7.04
N HIS A 36 4.53 -11.58 6.07
CA HIS A 36 5.86 -11.05 6.33
C HIS A 36 5.81 -9.56 6.73
N PRO A 37 6.54 -9.10 7.76
CA PRO A 37 6.48 -7.72 8.25
C PRO A 37 6.66 -6.65 7.16
N SER A 38 7.55 -6.90 6.20
CA SER A 38 7.77 -6.00 5.05
C SER A 38 6.57 -5.89 4.11
N THR A 39 5.79 -6.97 3.97
CA THR A 39 4.55 -7.03 3.19
C THR A 39 3.44 -6.27 3.92
N LEU A 40 3.26 -6.53 5.22
CA LEU A 40 2.33 -5.81 6.09
C LEU A 40 2.58 -4.28 6.07
N THR A 41 3.85 -3.88 6.09
CA THR A 41 4.25 -2.47 5.98
C THR A 41 3.82 -1.86 4.63
N SER A 42 3.98 -2.60 3.54
CA SER A 42 3.52 -2.17 2.21
C SER A 42 1.99 -2.04 2.13
N ILE A 43 1.25 -2.95 2.76
CA ILE A 43 -0.21 -2.89 2.83
C ILE A 43 -0.67 -1.63 3.58
N ASN A 44 -0.06 -1.34 4.72
CA ASN A 44 -0.36 -0.13 5.50
C ASN A 44 -0.09 1.16 4.72
N ASN A 45 1.01 1.20 3.95
CA ASN A 45 1.32 2.36 3.12
C ASN A 45 0.30 2.54 1.98
N LEU A 46 -0.08 1.45 1.31
CA LEU A 46 -1.11 1.50 0.27
C LEU A 46 -2.45 2.00 0.83
N ALA A 47 -2.88 1.49 1.99
CA ALA A 47 -4.10 1.94 2.65
C ALA A 47 -4.05 3.45 3.00
N LYS A 48 -2.88 3.96 3.41
CA LYS A 48 -2.68 5.38 3.70
C LYS A 48 -2.83 6.25 2.44
N THR A 49 -2.21 5.86 1.33
CA THR A 49 -2.35 6.57 0.04
C THR A 49 -3.80 6.59 -0.44
N LEU A 50 -4.49 5.45 -0.37
CA LEU A 50 -5.92 5.34 -0.73
C LEU A 50 -6.81 6.27 0.11
N ARG A 51 -6.51 6.40 1.42
CA ARG A 51 -7.21 7.37 2.29
C ARG A 51 -6.98 8.80 1.86
N TYR A 52 -5.78 9.16 1.41
CA TYR A 52 -5.50 10.52 0.91
C TYR A 52 -6.19 10.81 -0.43
N GLN A 53 -6.42 9.81 -1.28
CA GLN A 53 -7.25 9.93 -2.48
C GLN A 53 -8.76 10.03 -2.18
N GLY A 54 -9.19 9.81 -0.94
CA GLY A 54 -10.60 9.71 -0.58
C GLY A 54 -11.22 8.34 -0.88
N LYS A 55 -10.44 7.35 -1.35
CA LYS A 55 -10.87 5.96 -1.60
C LYS A 55 -10.90 5.15 -0.30
N LYS A 56 -11.76 5.56 0.64
CA LYS A 56 -11.82 4.97 1.99
C LYS A 56 -12.24 3.50 1.99
N ASP A 57 -13.17 3.12 1.11
CA ASP A 57 -13.66 1.75 1.02
C ASP A 57 -12.56 0.78 0.53
N GLU A 58 -11.78 1.20 -0.47
CA GLU A 58 -10.63 0.43 -0.94
C GLU A 58 -9.53 0.34 0.13
N ALA A 59 -9.27 1.43 0.86
CA ALA A 59 -8.30 1.41 1.95
C ALA A 59 -8.68 0.40 3.03
N GLU A 60 -9.97 0.34 3.40
CA GLU A 60 -10.49 -0.63 4.35
C GLU A 60 -10.36 -2.06 3.82
N GLN A 61 -10.69 -2.30 2.55
CA GLN A 61 -10.57 -3.62 1.93
C GLN A 61 -9.11 -4.11 1.95
N VAL A 62 -8.17 -3.24 1.57
CA VAL A 62 -6.73 -3.52 1.60
C VAL A 62 -6.27 -3.86 3.02
N SER A 63 -6.69 -3.10 4.04
CA SER A 63 -6.34 -3.39 5.44
C SER A 63 -6.99 -4.66 5.99
N ARG A 64 -8.26 -4.94 5.66
CA ARG A 64 -8.96 -6.16 6.10
C ARG A 64 -8.32 -7.42 5.55
N SER A 65 -7.81 -7.32 4.31
CA SER A 65 -7.15 -8.43 3.65
C SER A 65 -5.85 -8.87 4.36
N THR A 66 -5.35 -8.09 5.31
CA THR A 66 -4.23 -8.41 6.21
C THR A 66 -4.63 -9.20 7.47
N ILE A 67 -5.88 -9.07 7.91
CA ILE A 67 -6.36 -9.59 9.21
C ILE A 67 -7.01 -10.98 9.06
N SER A 68 -7.39 -11.38 7.84
CA SER A 68 -7.96 -12.70 7.58
C SER A 68 -6.86 -13.77 7.50
N VAL A 69 -6.43 -14.26 8.67
CA VAL A 69 -5.70 -15.52 8.87
C VAL A 69 -6.54 -16.42 9.75
#